data_AF-A0A536RI35-F1
#
_entry.id   AF-A0A536RI35-F1
#
_cell.length_a   1.000
_cell.length_b   1.000
_cell.length_c   1.000
_cell.angle_alpha   90.00
_cell.angle_beta   90.00
_cell.angle_gamma   90.00
#
_symmetry.space_group_name_H-M   'P 1'
#
loop_
_entity.id
_entity.type
_entity.pdbx_description
1 polymer ?
#
loop_
_entity_poly.entity_id
_entity_poly.type
_entity_poly.pdbx_seq_one_letter_code
_entity_poly.pdbx_strand_id
1 'polypeptide(L)'
;MTYVVHDAAGWRGARSQCPAVFPAVGQSGMVWLGGVTAGSCGANVRSSPGPTGKVVSCLQHHTGVSVDGGPTYVPMSSTDGIWWHLAGKGWMADDFLIYPETCGCD
;
A
#
# COMPACT_ATOMS: atom_id res chain seq x y z
N MET A 1 8.90 -0.85 0.73
CA MET A 1 9.45 -1.42 1.99
C MET A 1 9.78 -0.30 2.95
N THR A 2 9.13 -0.15 4.10
CA THR A 2 9.47 0.89 5.10
C THR A 2 10.67 0.46 5.98
N TYR A 3 11.90 0.73 5.50
CA TYR A 3 13.14 0.96 6.25
C TYR A 3 12.86 1.80 7.47
N VAL A 4 13.73 1.72 8.46
CA VAL A 4 13.78 2.72 9.50
C VAL A 4 15.17 3.32 9.51
N VAL A 5 15.26 4.63 9.64
CA VAL A 5 16.53 5.33 9.82
C VAL A 5 16.62 5.81 11.26
N HIS A 6 17.80 5.65 11.85
CA HIS A 6 18.09 6.07 13.21
C HIS A 6 19.03 7.28 13.16
N ASP A 7 18.65 8.37 13.83
CA ASP A 7 19.47 9.57 13.98
C ASP A 7 19.50 10.04 15.45
N ALA A 8 20.10 11.20 15.71
CA ALA A 8 20.20 11.74 17.07
C ALA A 8 18.83 12.01 17.74
N ALA A 9 17.72 11.97 16.99
CA ALA A 9 16.35 12.11 17.47
C ALA A 9 15.58 10.77 17.61
N GLY A 10 16.15 9.64 17.18
CA GLY A 10 15.58 8.29 17.38
C GLY A 10 15.24 7.54 16.08
N TRP A 11 14.40 6.50 16.20
CA TRP A 11 13.98 5.66 15.08
C TRP A 11 12.78 6.24 14.33
N ARG A 12 12.81 6.26 12.99
CA ARG A 12 11.66 6.58 12.13
C ARG A 12 11.59 5.71 10.88
N GLY A 13 10.39 5.48 10.32
CA GLY A 13 10.18 4.80 9.03
C GLY A 13 10.76 5.53 7.79
N ALA A 14 11.00 4.81 6.70
CA ALA A 14 11.65 5.20 5.44
C ALA A 14 11.36 4.16 4.36
N ARG A 15 10.77 4.43 3.20
CA ARG A 15 10.47 3.35 2.23
C ARG A 15 11.66 3.09 1.28
N SER A 16 12.40 1.96 1.26
CA SER A 16 13.17 1.63 0.05
C SER A 16 12.23 0.93 -0.87
N GLN A 17 12.24 1.46 -2.03
CA GLN A 17 11.89 0.79 -3.23
C GLN A 17 12.81 1.59 -4.13
N CYS A 18 14.06 1.14 -4.25
CA CYS A 18 15.02 1.81 -5.12
C CYS A 18 15.42 0.86 -6.25
N PRO A 19 15.00 1.16 -7.49
CA PRO A 19 14.20 2.30 -7.95
C PRO A 19 12.70 1.98 -8.07
N ALA A 20 12.05 1.35 -7.09
CA ALA A 20 10.60 1.14 -7.19
C ALA A 20 9.80 2.45 -6.97
N VAL A 21 9.12 2.86 -8.03
CA VAL A 21 8.34 4.11 -8.14
C VAL A 21 6.91 4.00 -7.60
N PHE A 22 6.52 2.89 -6.97
CA PHE A 22 5.15 2.61 -6.56
C PHE A 22 5.06 2.09 -5.12
N PRO A 23 4.05 2.52 -4.33
CA PRO A 23 2.93 3.39 -4.72
C PRO A 23 3.29 4.88 -4.82
N ALA A 24 2.84 5.53 -5.90
CA ALA A 24 2.92 6.97 -6.14
C ALA A 24 1.83 7.41 -7.13
N VAL A 25 1.35 8.66 -7.05
CA VAL A 25 0.34 9.19 -7.98
C VAL A 25 0.84 9.12 -9.43
N GLY A 26 -0.02 8.61 -10.31
CA GLY A 26 0.29 8.40 -11.72
C GLY A 26 1.05 7.09 -11.99
N GLN A 27 1.39 6.33 -10.95
CA GLN A 27 2.07 5.03 -11.08
C GLN A 27 1.08 3.87 -10.91
N SER A 28 1.45 2.73 -11.50
CA SER A 28 0.69 1.50 -11.41
C SER A 28 1.53 0.39 -10.77
N GLY A 29 0.83 -0.57 -10.17
CA GLY A 29 1.43 -1.69 -9.48
C GLY A 29 0.37 -2.74 -9.21
N MET A 30 0.53 -3.50 -8.13
CA MET A 30 -0.40 -4.57 -7.80
C MET A 30 -0.67 -4.71 -6.31
N VAL A 31 -1.80 -5.35 -6.02
CA VAL A 31 -2.16 -5.80 -4.69
C VAL A 31 -1.36 -7.04 -4.31
N TRP A 32 -0.63 -6.98 -3.21
CA TRP A 32 0.12 -8.11 -2.64
C TRP A 32 -0.38 -8.45 -1.25
N LEU A 33 -0.68 -9.73 -1.03
CA LEU A 33 -1.22 -10.23 0.23
C LEU A 33 -0.23 -11.11 0.99
N GLY A 34 1.00 -11.34 0.48
CA GLY A 34 2.01 -12.09 1.22
C GLY A 34 1.68 -13.56 1.52
N GLY A 35 0.90 -14.23 0.66
CA GLY A 35 0.61 -15.67 0.77
C GLY A 35 -0.75 -16.05 1.36
N VAL A 36 -1.66 -15.11 1.55
CA VAL A 36 -3.06 -15.42 1.92
C VAL A 36 -3.74 -16.21 0.81
N THR A 37 -4.32 -17.36 1.15
CA THR A 37 -4.93 -18.33 0.22
C THR A 37 -6.26 -17.84 -0.35
N ALA A 38 -6.52 -18.24 -1.60
CA ALA A 38 -7.79 -18.02 -2.29
C ALA A 38 -8.97 -18.55 -1.47
N GLY A 39 -9.98 -17.70 -1.22
CA GLY A 39 -11.22 -18.08 -0.54
C GLY A 39 -11.70 -17.11 0.55
N SER A 40 -10.87 -16.15 0.98
CA SER A 40 -11.27 -15.02 1.83
C SER A 40 -11.27 -13.70 1.05
N CYS A 41 -11.95 -12.68 1.57
CA CYS A 41 -11.83 -11.33 1.03
C CYS A 41 -10.35 -10.89 1.14
N GLY A 42 -9.74 -10.53 0.00
CA GLY A 42 -8.38 -9.99 -0.10
C GLY A 42 -8.20 -8.60 0.53
N ALA A 43 -7.49 -7.68 -0.11
CA ALA A 43 -7.24 -6.35 0.44
C ALA A 43 -8.47 -5.44 0.30
N ASN A 44 -8.92 -4.88 1.42
CA ASN A 44 -10.05 -3.95 1.45
C ASN A 44 -9.72 -2.63 0.76
N VAL A 45 -10.65 -2.16 -0.06
CA VAL A 45 -10.73 -0.78 -0.55
C VAL A 45 -11.82 -0.06 0.21
N ARG A 46 -11.56 1.18 0.62
CA ARG A 46 -12.46 1.97 1.46
C ARG A 46 -12.90 3.27 0.79
N SER A 47 -14.07 3.77 1.19
CA SER A 47 -14.63 5.03 0.67
C SER A 47 -13.84 6.26 1.09
N SER A 48 -13.11 6.17 2.21
CA SER A 48 -12.24 7.20 2.78
C SER A 48 -10.99 6.53 3.34
N PRO A 49 -9.87 7.25 3.47
CA PRO A 49 -8.67 6.68 4.07
C PRO A 49 -8.93 6.36 5.55
N GLY A 50 -8.27 5.33 6.06
CA GLY A 50 -8.39 4.91 7.46
C GLY A 50 -9.31 3.71 7.70
N PRO A 51 -9.31 3.17 8.94
CA PRO A 51 -9.96 1.90 9.26
C PRO A 51 -11.46 2.09 9.49
N THR A 52 -11.89 3.34 9.71
CA THR A 52 -13.28 3.76 9.90
C THR A 52 -13.99 4.00 8.57
N GLY A 53 -13.27 4.14 7.45
CA GLY A 53 -13.87 4.27 6.13
C GLY A 53 -14.64 3.01 5.74
N LYS A 54 -15.82 3.15 5.13
CA LYS A 54 -16.64 2.00 4.72
C LYS A 54 -15.87 1.16 3.70
N VAL A 55 -15.85 -0.17 3.86
CA VAL A 55 -15.33 -1.08 2.81
C VAL A 55 -16.27 -1.02 1.60
N VAL A 56 -15.72 -0.63 0.45
CA VAL A 56 -16.45 -0.47 -0.82
C VAL A 56 -16.08 -1.52 -1.86
N SER A 57 -14.90 -2.14 -1.72
CA SER A 57 -14.48 -3.26 -2.57
C SER A 57 -13.44 -4.10 -1.84
N CYS A 58 -13.15 -5.27 -2.40
CA CYS A 58 -12.14 -6.19 -1.89
C CYS A 58 -11.34 -6.75 -3.07
N LEU A 59 -10.06 -6.37 -3.16
CA LEU A 59 -9.20 -6.73 -4.29
C LEU A 59 -8.43 -8.01 -3.99
N GLN A 60 -8.43 -8.91 -4.96
CA GLN A 60 -7.72 -10.17 -4.86
C GLN A 60 -6.21 -9.96 -5.01
N HIS A 61 -5.43 -10.95 -4.58
CA HIS A 61 -3.99 -10.99 -4.83
C HIS A 61 -3.67 -10.82 -6.32
N HIS A 62 -2.59 -10.09 -6.63
CA HIS A 62 -2.16 -9.73 -7.98
C HIS A 62 -3.14 -8.86 -8.79
N THR A 63 -4.17 -8.28 -8.15
CA THR A 63 -5.01 -7.30 -8.83
C THR A 63 -4.17 -6.09 -9.22
N GLY A 64 -4.10 -5.78 -10.52
CA GLY A 64 -3.47 -4.57 -11.02
C GLY A 64 -4.23 -3.32 -10.60
N VAL A 65 -3.50 -2.30 -10.18
CA VAL A 65 -4.05 -1.03 -9.70
C VAL A 65 -3.22 0.15 -10.17
N SER A 66 -3.87 1.31 -10.30
CA SER A 66 -3.23 2.59 -10.58
C SER A 66 -3.58 3.56 -9.47
N VAL A 67 -2.59 4.33 -9.01
CA VAL A 67 -2.77 5.33 -7.96
C VAL A 67 -3.05 6.68 -8.60
N ASP A 68 -4.15 7.32 -8.19
CA ASP A 68 -4.58 8.64 -8.67
C ASP A 68 -4.71 9.69 -7.55
N GLY A 69 -4.48 9.30 -6.29
CA GLY A 69 -4.48 10.24 -5.17
C GLY A 69 -3.81 9.70 -3.90
N GLY A 70 -3.56 10.59 -2.94
CA GLY A 70 -2.75 10.32 -1.74
C GLY A 70 -1.31 10.87 -1.85
N PRO A 71 -0.39 10.51 -0.91
CA PRO A 71 -0.66 9.71 0.28
C PRO A 71 -1.51 10.48 1.29
N THR A 72 -2.32 9.78 2.07
CA THR A 72 -2.97 10.35 3.25
C THR A 72 -2.59 9.54 4.46
N TYR A 73 -2.10 10.23 5.50
CA TYR A 73 -1.79 9.60 6.77
C TYR A 73 -3.05 9.54 7.63
N VAL A 74 -3.47 8.33 7.99
CA VAL A 74 -4.49 8.09 9.01
C VAL A 74 -3.92 7.06 9.97
N PRO A 75 -3.70 7.42 11.25
CA PRO A 75 -3.16 6.48 12.24
C PRO A 75 -4.01 5.21 12.34
N MET A 76 -3.37 4.05 12.21
CA MET A 76 -3.98 2.73 12.28
C MET A 76 -2.98 1.65 12.67
N SER A 77 -3.49 0.44 12.92
CA SER A 77 -2.74 -0.82 13.06
C SER A 77 -2.11 -1.37 11.76
N SER A 78 -2.10 -0.62 10.65
CA SER A 78 -1.21 -0.86 9.50
C SER A 78 0.23 -0.48 9.86
N THR A 79 1.22 -1.02 9.15
CA THR A 79 2.63 -0.85 9.53
C THR A 79 3.07 0.63 9.51
N ASP A 80 2.54 1.47 8.61
CA ASP A 80 2.97 2.87 8.46
C ASP A 80 1.84 3.93 8.49
N GLY A 81 0.56 3.51 8.47
CA GLY A 81 -0.60 4.43 8.53
C GLY A 81 -0.85 5.20 7.23
N ILE A 82 -0.21 4.81 6.14
CA ILE A 82 -0.32 5.49 4.85
C ILE A 82 -1.42 4.85 4.00
N TRP A 83 -2.19 5.71 3.33
CA TRP A 83 -3.28 5.33 2.42
C TRP A 83 -3.14 5.99 1.06
N TRP A 84 -3.47 5.26 0.01
CA TRP A 84 -3.49 5.73 -1.38
C TRP A 84 -4.87 5.56 -1.99
N HIS A 85 -5.27 6.50 -2.84
CA HIS A 85 -6.47 6.37 -3.65
C HIS A 85 -6.13 5.64 -4.95
N LEU A 86 -6.94 4.65 -5.27
CA LEU A 86 -6.83 3.80 -6.44
C LEU A 86 -7.88 4.23 -7.46
N ALA A 87 -7.46 4.43 -8.71
CA ALA A 87 -8.28 4.96 -9.79
C ALA A 87 -9.56 4.13 -9.98
N GLY A 88 -10.70 4.80 -9.81
CA GLY A 88 -12.03 4.20 -9.95
C GLY A 88 -12.40 3.15 -8.90
N LYS A 89 -11.66 3.04 -7.78
CA LYS A 89 -11.89 2.03 -6.74
C LYS A 89 -12.10 2.62 -5.35
N GLY A 90 -11.21 3.50 -4.89
CA GLY A 90 -11.23 4.06 -3.52
C GLY A 90 -9.87 3.96 -2.82
N TRP A 91 -9.85 4.04 -1.49
CA TRP A 91 -8.65 4.09 -0.67
C TRP A 91 -8.15 2.71 -0.24
N MET A 92 -6.86 2.44 -0.37
CA MET A 92 -6.20 1.22 0.11
C MET A 92 -4.98 1.57 0.98
N ALA A 93 -4.75 0.76 2.01
CA ALA A 93 -3.58 0.91 2.87
C ALA A 93 -2.30 0.54 2.10
N ASP A 94 -1.22 1.25 2.41
CA ASP A 94 0.06 1.09 1.75
C ASP A 94 0.62 -0.33 1.78
N ASP A 95 0.39 -1.06 2.88
CA ASP A 95 0.94 -2.39 3.13
C ASP A 95 0.61 -3.41 2.03
N PHE A 96 -0.45 -3.17 1.27
CA PHE A 96 -0.93 -4.07 0.22
C PHE A 96 -0.47 -3.65 -1.18
N LEU A 97 0.26 -2.54 -1.32
CA LEU A 97 0.66 -1.98 -2.61
C LEU A 97 2.14 -2.22 -2.87
N ILE A 98 2.43 -3.05 -3.87
CA ILE A 98 3.82 -3.28 -4.33
C ILE A 98 3.96 -2.98 -5.81
N TYR A 99 5.16 -2.54 -6.18
CA TYR A 99 5.59 -2.65 -7.56
C TYR A 99 5.99 -4.10 -7.83
N PRO A 100 5.55 -4.72 -8.93
CA PRO A 100 6.09 -5.99 -9.38
C PRO A 100 7.49 -5.76 -9.98
N GLU A 101 8.48 -5.43 -9.15
CA GLU A 101 9.88 -5.59 -9.52
C GLU A 101 10.36 -6.90 -8.91
N THR A 102 10.75 -7.80 -9.81
CA THR A 102 11.54 -9.01 -9.56
C THR A 102 12.45 -8.81 -8.35
N CYS A 103 12.26 -9.64 -7.31
CA CYS A 103 13.28 -9.85 -6.28
C CYS A 103 14.59 -10.23 -7.00
N GLY A 104 15.42 -9.23 -7.23
CA GLY A 104 16.65 -9.28 -8.02
C GLY A 104 17.47 -8.06 -7.69
N CYS A 105 17.69 -7.86 -6.38
CA CYS A 105 18.84 -7.09 -5.94
C CYS A 105 20.02 -8.08 -5.92
N ASP A 106 20.92 -7.95 -6.89
CA ASP A 106 22.28 -8.49 -6.77
C ASP A 106 23.02 -7.79 -5.62
#